data_AF-A0A370GVJ1-F1
#
_entry.id   AF-A0A370GVJ1-F1
#
_cell.length_a   1.000
_cell.length_b   1.000
_cell.length_c   1.000
_cell.angle_alpha   90.00
_cell.angle_beta   90.00
_cell.angle_gamma   90.00
#
_symmetry.space_group_name_H-M   'P 1'
#
loop_
_entity.id
_entity.type
_entity.pdbx_description
1 polymer ?
#
loop_
_entity_poly.entity_id
_entity_poly.type
_entity_poly.pdbx_seq_one_letter_code
_entity_poly.pdbx_strand_id
1 'polypeptide(L)'
;MKRWMLGKLAFRLFKTDAQEHLKDKDKTVQLMTKAEKKALSNKTTLSSVWHKLQITFQLLKSWAKGEYKDIPYRTLITIVVGLVYFVSPIDVVPDFIAGLGIVDDVAVLGLLFTQIDPDLAKYIEWRKNKDTIIDEK
;
A
#
# COMPACT_ATOMS: atom_id res chain seq x y z
N MET A 1 -20.16 18.81 -5.06
CA MET A 1 -20.14 17.39 -4.65
C MET A 1 -19.02 17.20 -3.62
N LYS A 2 -19.34 16.80 -2.38
CA LYS A 2 -18.35 16.82 -1.27
C LYS A 2 -17.38 15.64 -1.38
N ARG A 3 -16.07 15.95 -1.44
CA ARG A 3 -14.92 15.00 -1.44
C ARG A 3 -15.01 13.87 -0.42
N TRP A 4 -15.75 14.03 0.68
CA TRP A 4 -15.95 12.98 1.69
C TRP A 4 -16.78 11.78 1.20
N MET A 5 -17.69 11.99 0.24
CA MET A 5 -18.61 10.93 -0.19
C MET A 5 -17.90 9.84 -0.99
N LEU A 6 -16.92 10.21 -1.82
CA LEU A 6 -16.11 9.28 -2.60
C LEU A 6 -15.30 8.33 -1.70
N GLY A 7 -14.72 8.85 -0.62
CA GLY A 7 -14.01 8.03 0.37
C GLY A 7 -14.92 7.02 1.06
N LYS A 8 -16.18 7.39 1.38
CA LYS A 8 -17.17 6.49 1.99
C LYS A 8 -17.72 5.44 1.03
N LEU A 9 -17.76 5.74 -0.26
CA LEU A 9 -18.22 4.83 -1.31
C LEU A 9 -17.14 3.81 -1.65
N ALA A 10 -15.91 4.28 -1.90
CA ALA A 10 -14.73 3.45 -2.09
C ALA A 10 -14.54 2.52 -0.89
N PHE A 11 -14.60 3.05 0.34
CA PHE A 11 -14.49 2.22 1.55
C PHE A 11 -15.53 1.10 1.62
N ARG A 12 -16.77 1.30 1.13
CA ARG A 12 -17.82 0.27 1.14
C ARG A 12 -17.63 -0.78 0.06
N LEU A 13 -17.22 -0.37 -1.14
CA LEU A 13 -16.99 -1.28 -2.27
C LEU A 13 -15.75 -2.13 -2.04
N PHE A 14 -14.64 -1.51 -1.63
CA PHE A 14 -13.39 -2.22 -1.36
C PHE A 14 -13.38 -2.96 -0.01
N LYS A 15 -14.41 -2.81 0.84
CA LYS A 15 -14.49 -3.56 2.10
C LYS A 15 -14.53 -5.07 1.84
N THR A 16 -15.23 -5.52 0.81
CA THR A 16 -15.50 -6.94 0.58
C THR A 16 -14.31 -7.64 -0.06
N ASP A 17 -13.76 -7.09 -1.15
CA ASP A 17 -12.59 -7.66 -1.85
C ASP A 17 -11.30 -7.54 -1.04
N ALA A 18 -11.13 -6.43 -0.31
CA ALA A 18 -10.00 -6.32 0.60
C ALA A 18 -10.15 -7.23 1.83
N GLN A 19 -11.37 -7.60 2.25
CA GLN A 19 -11.54 -8.58 3.34
C GLN A 19 -11.15 -9.98 2.87
N GLU A 20 -11.35 -10.29 1.60
CA GLU A 20 -10.92 -11.54 1.00
C GLU A 20 -9.39 -11.60 0.80
N HIS A 21 -8.78 -10.51 0.29
CA HIS A 21 -7.32 -10.41 0.14
C HIS A 21 -6.56 -10.30 1.48
N LEU A 22 -7.20 -9.79 2.54
CA LEU A 22 -6.59 -9.73 3.87
C LEU A 22 -6.80 -11.01 4.70
N LYS A 23 -7.72 -11.90 4.28
CA LYS A 23 -7.81 -13.28 4.79
C LYS A 23 -6.71 -14.17 4.19
N ASP A 24 -6.33 -13.91 2.94
CA ASP A 24 -5.27 -14.64 2.23
C ASP A 24 -4.00 -13.78 2.16
N LYS A 25 -3.21 -13.84 3.23
CA LYS A 25 -1.93 -13.12 3.33
C LYS A 25 -0.96 -13.49 2.20
N ASP A 26 -1.05 -14.70 1.65
CA ASP A 26 -0.16 -15.18 0.61
C ASP A 26 -0.39 -14.43 -0.71
N LYS A 27 -1.64 -14.15 -1.08
CA LYS A 27 -1.96 -13.30 -2.25
C LYS A 27 -1.39 -11.88 -2.09
N THR A 28 -1.51 -11.30 -0.90
CA THR A 28 -0.95 -9.96 -0.61
C THR A 28 0.58 -9.98 -0.72
N VAL A 29 1.24 -11.03 -0.21
CA VAL A 29 2.71 -11.21 -0.31
C VAL A 29 3.17 -11.41 -1.76
N GLN A 30 2.42 -12.17 -2.57
CA GLN A 30 2.74 -12.34 -3.99
C GLN A 30 2.62 -11.02 -4.75
N LEU A 31 1.55 -10.26 -4.51
CA LEU A 31 1.38 -8.93 -5.10
C LEU A 31 2.53 -7.99 -4.69
N MET A 32 2.86 -7.95 -3.40
CA MET A 32 3.99 -7.18 -2.90
C MET A 32 5.30 -7.59 -3.57
N THR A 33 5.53 -8.89 -3.78
CA THR A 33 6.75 -9.39 -4.46
C THR A 33 6.83 -8.92 -5.91
N LYS A 34 5.69 -8.93 -6.63
CA LYS A 34 5.62 -8.38 -7.99
C LYS A 34 5.89 -6.86 -8.00
N ALA A 35 5.33 -6.15 -7.03
CA ALA A 35 5.54 -4.71 -6.86
C ALA A 35 7.01 -4.39 -6.55
N GLU A 36 7.66 -5.14 -5.65
CA GLU A 36 9.09 -4.98 -5.35
C GLU A 36 9.94 -5.14 -6.61
N LYS A 37 9.69 -6.18 -7.41
CA LYS A 37 10.39 -6.40 -8.68
C LYS A 37 10.21 -5.23 -9.65
N LYS A 38 8.97 -4.79 -9.89
CA LYS A 38 8.69 -3.66 -10.79
C LYS A 38 9.30 -2.37 -10.26
N ALA A 39 9.27 -2.14 -8.95
CA ALA A 39 9.88 -0.97 -8.32
C ALA A 39 11.40 -0.94 -8.53
N LEU A 40 12.08 -2.07 -8.34
CA LEU A 40 13.52 -2.18 -8.59
C LEU A 40 13.88 -1.87 -10.05
N SER A 41 13.09 -2.36 -11.01
CA SER A 41 13.28 -2.06 -12.43
C SER A 41 13.02 -0.59 -12.80
N ASN A 42 12.26 0.15 -12.00
CA ASN A 42 11.86 1.55 -12.24
C ASN A 42 12.45 2.52 -11.20
N LYS A 43 13.55 2.16 -10.54
CA LYS A 43 14.12 2.91 -9.41
C LYS A 43 14.38 4.39 -9.71
N THR A 44 14.84 4.70 -10.93
CA THR A 44 15.11 6.09 -11.35
C THR A 44 13.84 6.94 -11.38
N THR A 45 12.79 6.42 -12.02
CA THR A 45 11.47 7.07 -12.10
C THR A 45 10.84 7.23 -10.71
N LEU A 46 11.05 6.24 -9.84
CA LEU A 46 10.49 6.22 -8.49
C LEU A 46 11.37 6.89 -7.44
N SER A 47 12.46 7.56 -7.83
CA SER A 47 13.45 8.12 -6.90
C SER A 47 12.83 9.03 -5.84
N SER A 48 11.82 9.85 -6.20
CA SER A 48 11.12 10.76 -5.30
C SER A 48 10.28 10.07 -4.21
N VAL A 49 9.86 8.82 -4.46
CA VAL A 49 8.99 8.05 -3.56
C VAL A 49 9.65 6.77 -3.04
N TRP A 50 10.89 6.50 -3.47
CA TRP A 50 11.60 5.25 -3.25
C TRP A 50 11.64 4.83 -1.78
N HIS A 51 12.04 5.76 -0.91
CA HIS A 51 12.17 5.48 0.52
C HIS A 51 10.83 5.09 1.16
N LYS A 52 9.76 5.84 0.86
CA LYS A 52 8.41 5.55 1.37
C LYS A 52 7.88 4.21 0.84
N LEU A 53 8.18 3.90 -0.41
CA LEU A 53 7.82 2.61 -1.01
C LEU A 53 8.52 1.45 -0.29
N GLN A 54 9.82 1.58 0.01
CA GLN A 54 10.56 0.59 0.80
C GLN A 54 9.98 0.41 2.21
N ILE A 55 9.61 1.49 2.90
CA ILE A 55 8.98 1.40 4.23
C ILE A 55 7.63 0.67 4.12
N THR A 56 6.85 0.96 3.08
CA THR A 56 5.55 0.34 2.84
C THR A 56 5.68 -1.17 2.65
N PHE A 57 6.67 -1.63 1.87
CA PHE A 57 6.95 -3.05 1.73
C PHE A 57 7.37 -3.71 3.05
N GLN A 58 8.19 -3.04 3.85
CA GLN A 58 8.59 -3.55 5.16
C GLN A 58 7.39 -3.66 6.10
N LEU A 59 6.51 -2.66 6.10
CA LEU A 59 5.26 -2.67 6.86
C LEU A 59 4.39 -3.88 6.47
N LEU A 60 4.21 -4.15 5.18
CA LEU A 60 3.46 -5.31 4.71
C LEU A 60 4.10 -6.63 5.13
N LYS A 61 5.44 -6.73 5.09
CA LYS A 61 6.17 -7.91 5.57
C LYS A 61 5.95 -8.13 7.06
N SER A 62 6.10 -7.09 7.89
CA SER A 62 5.86 -7.17 9.34
C SER A 62 4.41 -7.53 9.67
N TRP A 63 3.45 -6.99 8.91
CA TRP A 63 2.03 -7.34 9.05
C TRP A 63 1.72 -8.78 8.62
N ALA A 64 2.25 -9.22 7.48
CA ALA A 64 2.05 -10.57 6.97
C ALA A 64 2.59 -11.61 7.97
N LYS A 65 3.80 -11.39 8.51
CA LYS A 65 4.39 -12.20 9.57
C LYS A 65 3.66 -12.13 10.91
N GLY A 66 2.74 -11.17 11.08
CA GLY A 66 2.00 -10.95 12.33
C GLY A 66 2.81 -10.27 13.44
N GLU A 67 3.97 -9.70 13.11
CA GLU A 67 4.81 -8.95 14.05
C GLU A 67 4.24 -7.56 14.33
N TYR A 68 3.66 -6.91 13.31
CA TYR A 68 3.01 -5.61 13.43
C TYR A 68 1.51 -5.73 13.15
N LYS A 69 0.68 -5.53 14.18
CA LYS A 69 -0.78 -5.69 14.11
C LYS A 69 -1.54 -4.37 14.25
N ASP A 70 -0.87 -3.32 14.71
CA ASP A 70 -1.47 -1.99 14.93
C ASP A 70 -1.52 -1.18 13.63
N ILE A 71 -2.18 -1.74 12.62
CA ILE A 71 -2.38 -1.08 11.33
C ILE A 71 -3.87 -0.91 11.06
N PRO A 72 -4.34 0.31 10.75
CA PRO A 72 -5.72 0.50 10.37
C PRO A 72 -6.05 -0.29 9.10
N TYR A 73 -7.23 -0.92 9.11
CA TYR A 73 -7.70 -1.70 7.97
C TYR A 73 -7.73 -0.88 6.68
N ARG A 74 -8.16 0.39 6.76
CA ARG A 74 -8.14 1.35 5.63
C ARG A 74 -6.76 1.46 4.98
N THR A 75 -5.70 1.47 5.78
CA THR A 75 -4.31 1.63 5.33
C THR A 75 -3.87 0.41 4.54
N LEU A 76 -4.21 -0.80 5.01
CA LEU A 76 -3.99 -2.04 4.26
C LEU A 76 -4.70 -2.03 2.91
N ILE A 77 -5.98 -1.65 2.87
CA ILE A 77 -6.74 -1.52 1.59
C ILE A 77 -6.03 -0.56 0.65
N THR A 78 -5.70 0.64 1.14
CA THR A 78 -5.05 1.69 0.34
C THR A 78 -3.73 1.21 -0.25
N ILE A 79 -2.91 0.51 0.56
CA ILE A 79 -1.66 -0.10 0.09
C ILE A 79 -1.94 -1.15 -0.98
N VAL A 80 -2.85 -2.09 -0.74
CA VAL A 80 -3.17 -3.16 -1.69
C VAL A 80 -3.66 -2.59 -3.02
N VAL A 81 -4.60 -1.65 -3.02
CA VAL A 81 -5.11 -0.99 -4.23
C VAL A 81 -3.98 -0.30 -4.99
N GLY A 82 -3.09 0.40 -4.28
CA GLY A 82 -1.94 1.03 -4.92
C GLY A 82 -0.94 0.04 -5.51
N LEU A 83 -0.66 -1.07 -4.83
CA LEU A 83 0.23 -2.11 -5.33
C LEU A 83 -0.35 -2.83 -6.54
N VAL A 84 -1.66 -3.10 -6.54
CA VAL A 84 -2.36 -3.65 -7.70
C VAL A 84 -2.20 -2.72 -8.90
N TYR A 85 -2.57 -1.45 -8.75
CA TYR A 85 -2.44 -0.46 -9.82
C TYR A 85 -0.98 -0.35 -10.29
N PHE A 86 -0.05 -0.30 -9.34
CA PHE A 86 1.37 -0.20 -9.64
C PHE A 86 1.88 -1.42 -10.39
N VAL A 87 1.47 -2.65 -10.07
CA VAL A 87 1.93 -3.87 -10.76
C VAL A 87 1.28 -4.02 -12.13
N SER A 88 -0.05 -3.91 -12.21
CA SER A 88 -0.84 -4.09 -13.43
C SER A 88 -2.03 -3.13 -13.40
N PRO A 89 -1.92 -1.95 -14.04
CA PRO A 89 -3.00 -0.96 -14.08
C PRO A 89 -4.30 -1.48 -14.71
N ILE A 90 -4.20 -2.53 -15.54
CA ILE A 90 -5.29 -3.01 -16.41
C ILE A 90 -6.20 -4.03 -15.68
N ASP A 91 -5.71 -4.77 -14.69
CA ASP A 91 -6.42 -5.94 -14.16
C ASP A 91 -7.52 -5.65 -13.13
N VAL A 92 -7.58 -4.46 -12.51
CA VAL A 92 -8.47 -4.19 -11.35
C VAL A 92 -9.34 -2.96 -11.52
N VAL A 93 -9.40 -2.42 -12.73
CA VAL A 93 -10.34 -1.37 -13.08
C VAL A 93 -11.59 -2.04 -13.64
N PRO A 94 -12.73 -2.13 -12.90
CA PRO A 94 -14.01 -2.29 -13.56
C PRO A 94 -14.16 -1.16 -14.57
N ASP A 95 -14.84 -1.40 -15.70
CA ASP A 95 -15.01 -0.49 -16.86
C ASP A 95 -15.45 0.97 -16.55
N PHE A 96 -15.72 1.30 -15.28
CA PHE A 96 -16.05 2.63 -14.75
C PHE A 96 -14.92 3.68 -14.74
N ILE A 97 -13.63 3.32 -14.95
CA ILE A 97 -12.51 4.29 -15.09
C ILE A 97 -11.98 4.33 -16.53
N ALA A 98 -12.75 3.92 -17.54
CA ALA A 98 -12.35 4.01 -18.95
C ALA A 98 -12.24 5.45 -19.50
N GLY A 99 -12.30 6.49 -18.66
CA GLY A 99 -12.29 7.91 -19.06
C GLY A 99 -11.30 8.82 -18.33
N LEU A 100 -10.51 8.30 -17.37
CA LEU A 100 -9.41 9.04 -16.77
C LEU A 100 -8.12 8.46 -17.35
N GLY A 101 -7.52 9.19 -18.29
CA GLY A 101 -6.33 8.75 -19.02
C GLY A 101 -5.20 8.27 -18.10
N ILE A 102 -4.28 7.50 -18.69
CA ILE A 102 -3.08 6.90 -18.09
C ILE A 102 -2.52 7.80 -16.98
N VAL A 103 -2.78 7.45 -15.71
CA VAL A 103 -2.22 8.21 -14.58
C VAL A 103 -0.77 7.79 -14.44
N ASP A 104 0.14 8.77 -14.44
CA ASP A 104 1.56 8.58 -14.19
C ASP A 104 1.77 7.79 -12.89
N ASP A 105 2.52 6.68 -12.94
CA ASP A 105 2.72 5.74 -11.82
C ASP A 105 3.19 6.46 -10.54
N VAL A 106 3.95 7.54 -10.69
CA VAL A 106 4.45 8.39 -9.60
C VAL A 106 3.32 9.19 -8.94
N ALA A 107 2.38 9.72 -9.71
CA ALA A 107 1.26 10.51 -9.19
C ALA A 107 0.32 9.65 -8.32
N VAL A 108 0.07 8.41 -8.75
CA VAL A 108 -0.76 7.46 -7.99
C VAL A 108 -0.09 7.09 -6.67
N LEU A 109 1.20 6.73 -6.71
CA LEU A 109 1.95 6.42 -5.50
C LEU A 109 2.05 7.64 -4.57
N GLY A 110 2.25 8.84 -5.10
CA GLY A 110 2.24 10.09 -4.34
C GLY A 110 0.93 10.28 -3.58
N LEU A 111 -0.22 10.17 -4.27
CA LEU A 111 -1.54 10.29 -3.65
C LEU A 111 -1.79 9.20 -2.60
N LEU A 112 -1.35 7.97 -2.86
CA LEU A 112 -1.40 6.89 -1.89
C LEU A 112 -0.63 7.26 -0.61
N PHE A 113 0.60 7.74 -0.74
CA PHE A 113 1.45 8.07 0.41
C PHE A 113 0.84 9.17 1.27
N THR A 114 0.21 10.20 0.67
CA THR A 114 -0.50 11.22 1.46
C THR A 114 -1.59 10.67 2.37
N GLN A 115 -2.17 9.51 2.02
CA GLN A 115 -3.23 8.89 2.82
C GLN A 115 -2.70 7.97 3.93
N ILE A 116 -1.50 7.41 3.76
CA ILE A 116 -0.94 6.41 4.69
C ILE A 116 0.24 6.95 5.51
N ASP A 117 0.73 8.14 5.21
CA ASP A 117 1.85 8.78 5.91
C ASP A 117 1.73 8.73 7.46
N PRO A 118 0.56 9.03 8.08
CA PRO A 118 0.42 8.93 9.53
C PRO A 118 0.64 7.52 10.08
N ASP A 119 0.24 6.50 9.33
CA ASP A 119 0.39 5.10 9.75
C ASP A 119 1.79 4.57 9.45
N LEU A 120 2.43 5.04 8.38
CA LEU A 120 3.85 4.79 8.13
C LEU A 120 4.72 5.37 9.25
N ALA A 121 4.39 6.56 9.75
CA ALA A 121 5.11 7.17 10.87
C ALA A 121 5.04 6.30 12.14
N LYS A 122 3.84 5.80 12.49
CA LYS A 122 3.64 4.87 13.62
C LYS A 122 4.43 3.57 13.43
N TYR A 123 4.44 3.02 12.22
CA TYR A 123 5.22 1.82 11.92
C TYR A 123 6.73 2.06 12.08
N ILE A 124 7.24 3.21 11.62
CA ILE A 124 8.65 3.58 11.78
C ILE A 124 9.02 3.68 13.26
N GLU A 125 8.17 4.32 14.07
CA GLU A 125 8.37 4.43 15.52
C GLU A 125 8.39 3.06 16.20
N TRP A 126 7.39 2.21 15.90
CA TRP A 126 7.33 0.84 16.40
C TRP A 126 8.59 0.05 16.07
N ARG A 127 9.10 0.17 14.84
CA ARG A 127 10.32 -0.51 14.42
C ARG A 127 11.56 -0.01 15.16
N LYS A 128 11.73 1.31 15.28
CA LYS A 128 12.86 1.88 16.03
C LYS A 128 12.91 1.31 17.44
N ASN A 129 11.77 1.28 18.12
CA ASN A 129 11.66 0.71 19.46
C ASN A 129 11.99 -0.80 19.48
N LYS A 130 11.58 -1.55 18.45
CA LYS A 130 11.91 -2.98 18.33
C LYS A 130 13.41 -3.22 18.09
N ASP A 131 14.04 -2.41 17.23
CA ASP A 131 15.46 -2.51 16.91
C ASP A 131 16.33 -2.11 18.11
N THR A 132 15.91 -1.14 18.92
CA THR A 132 16.60 -0.80 20.19
C THR A 132 16.55 -1.94 21.21
N ILE A 133 15.43 -2.67 21.31
CA ILE A 133 15.32 -3.88 22.17
C ILE A 133 16.20 -5.04 21.63
N ILE A 134 16.41 -5.03 20.31
CA ILE A 134 17.44 -5.73 19.54
C ILE A 134 18.84 -5.75 20.18
N ASP A 135 19.39 -4.54 20.19
CA ASP A 135 20.80 -4.25 20.43
C ASP A 135 21.18 -4.26 21.92
N GLU A 136 20.19 -4.25 22.83
CA GLU A 136 20.39 -4.32 24.28
C GLU A 136 20.38 -5.77 24.84
N LYS A 137 20.25 -6.79 23.98
CA LYS A 137 20.25 -8.22 24.36
C LYS A 137 21.48 -8.96 23.86
#